data_AF-A0A2T7NK45-F1
#
_entry.id   AF-A0A2T7NK45-F1
#
_cell.length_a   1.000
_cell.length_b   1.000
_cell.length_c   1.000
_cell.angle_alpha   90.00
_cell.angle_beta   90.00
_cell.angle_gamma   90.00
#
_symmetry.space_group_name_H-M   'P 1'
#
loop_
_entity.id
_entity.type
_entity.pdbx_description
1 polymer ?
#
loop_
_entity_poly.entity_id
_entity_poly.type
_entity_poly.pdbx_seq_one_letter_code
_entity_poly.pdbx_strand_id
1 'polypeptide(L)'
;MDASVRFKFGDVSLIIQRAMANGLFIQRNDYMMARHVMPAMLQYFHTEACLLAPFYETETNFLVVKNERLMSKAVLDPWLACAFAPRCIYPGHNWRSLVTCPEGKQGYSLCHRFDQAALGVILVTLFDLKLSHLVAPDKNTTYYLAKDDKVDYFPDTV
;
A
#
# COMPACT_ATOMS: atom_id res chain seq x y z
N MET A 1 6.59 6.08 -6.32
CA MET A 1 5.35 5.52 -6.86
C MET A 1 5.37 5.76 -8.36
N ASP A 2 5.68 4.74 -9.15
CA ASP A 2 5.54 4.75 -10.60
C ASP A 2 4.63 3.57 -10.93
N ALA A 3 3.33 3.79 -10.74
CA ALA A 3 2.32 2.77 -10.91
C ALA A 3 1.12 3.45 -11.58
N SER A 4 0.86 3.07 -12.83
CA SER A 4 -0.38 3.44 -13.51
C SER A 4 -1.38 2.31 -13.31
N VAL A 5 -2.47 2.59 -12.60
CA VAL A 5 -3.56 1.61 -12.39
C VAL A 5 -4.65 1.88 -13.41
N ARG A 6 -5.07 0.84 -14.15
CA ARG A 6 -6.23 0.90 -15.04
C ARG A 6 -7.28 -0.11 -14.62
N PHE A 7 -8.54 0.29 -14.67
CA PHE A 7 -9.67 -0.62 -14.43
C PHE A 7 -9.94 -1.44 -15.69
N LYS A 8 -10.16 -2.76 -15.52
CA LYS A 8 -10.51 -3.64 -16.65
C LYS A 8 -11.90 -3.35 -17.21
N PHE A 9 -12.79 -2.81 -16.39
CA PHE A 9 -14.18 -2.52 -16.70
C PHE A 9 -14.53 -1.12 -16.19
N GLY A 10 -15.42 -0.42 -16.90
CA GLY A 10 -15.82 0.94 -16.54
C GLY A 10 -16.71 1.02 -15.29
N ASP A 11 -17.25 -0.10 -14.81
CA ASP A 11 -18.08 -0.13 -13.60
C ASP A 11 -17.21 -0.24 -12.33
N VAL A 12 -17.06 0.89 -11.63
CA VAL A 12 -16.36 0.98 -10.34
C VAL A 12 -17.32 0.96 -9.15
N SER A 13 -18.61 0.67 -9.37
CA SER A 13 -19.64 0.74 -8.32
C SER A 13 -19.33 -0.16 -7.13
N LEU A 14 -18.82 -1.37 -7.37
CA LEU A 14 -18.45 -2.30 -6.29
C LEU A 14 -17.31 -1.75 -5.42
N ILE A 15 -16.32 -1.08 -6.03
CA ILE A 15 -15.21 -0.44 -5.32
C ILE A 15 -15.74 0.66 -4.42
N ILE A 16 -16.58 1.54 -4.97
CA ILE A 16 -17.21 2.64 -4.24
C ILE A 16 -18.09 2.10 -3.11
N GLN A 17 -18.95 1.10 -3.37
CA GLN A 17 -19.81 0.49 -2.37
C GLN A 17 -19.01 -0.12 -1.21
N ARG A 18 -17.90 -0.82 -1.50
CA ARG A 18 -17.02 -1.36 -0.47
C ARG A 18 -16.36 -0.26 0.35
N ALA A 19 -15.82 0.78 -0.29
CA ALA A 19 -15.25 1.92 0.42
C ALA A 19 -16.29 2.63 1.30
N MET A 20 -17.53 2.79 0.81
CA MET A 20 -18.62 3.40 1.58
C MET A 20 -19.05 2.55 2.78
N ALA A 21 -19.05 1.21 2.64
CA ALA A 21 -19.38 0.29 3.72
C ALA A 21 -18.28 0.17 4.78
N ASN A 22 -17.02 0.10 4.34
CA ASN A 22 -15.88 -0.26 5.19
C ASN A 22 -14.97 0.93 5.55
N GLY A 23 -15.22 2.11 4.99
CA GLY A 23 -14.38 3.31 5.15
C GLY A 23 -13.21 3.37 4.17
N LEU A 24 -12.66 2.22 3.79
CA LEU A 24 -11.50 2.12 2.90
C LEU A 24 -11.67 0.95 1.94
N PHE A 25 -11.24 1.18 0.69
CA PHE A 25 -10.91 0.13 -0.26
C PHE A 25 -9.44 0.28 -0.65
N ILE A 26 -8.69 -0.81 -0.55
CA ILE A 26 -7.30 -0.90 -1.00
C ILE A 26 -7.00 -2.33 -1.46
N GLN A 27 -6.02 -2.51 -2.34
CA GLN A 27 -5.57 -3.84 -2.77
C GLN A 27 -4.46 -4.37 -1.86
N ARG A 28 -4.29 -5.71 -1.83
CA ARG A 28 -3.10 -6.34 -1.23
C ARG A 28 -2.14 -6.82 -2.30
N ASN A 29 -0.86 -6.85 -1.94
CA ASN A 29 0.16 -7.65 -2.58
C ASN A 29 0.25 -9.03 -1.89
N ASP A 30 0.96 -9.98 -2.51
CA ASP A 30 1.17 -11.33 -1.96
C ASP A 30 2.40 -11.41 -1.03
N TYR A 31 3.21 -10.34 -0.96
CA TYR A 31 4.32 -10.27 -0.02
C TYR A 31 3.86 -10.02 1.42
N MET A 32 4.58 -10.62 2.38
CA MET A 32 4.40 -10.33 3.80
C MET A 32 4.75 -8.87 4.09
N MET A 33 3.94 -8.18 4.89
CA MET A 33 4.14 -6.76 5.21
C MET A 33 5.51 -6.47 5.79
N ALA A 34 5.95 -7.31 6.73
CA ALA A 34 7.25 -7.19 7.38
C ALA A 34 8.45 -7.22 6.41
N ARG A 35 8.28 -7.73 5.19
CA ARG A 35 9.34 -7.81 4.19
C ARG A 35 9.82 -6.44 3.76
N HIS A 36 8.90 -5.48 3.62
CA HIS A 36 9.17 -4.19 2.99
C HIS A 36 9.10 -2.99 3.94
N VAL A 37 9.14 -3.24 5.26
CA VAL A 37 9.17 -2.21 6.31
C VAL A 37 10.57 -2.18 6.94
N MET A 38 11.28 -1.06 6.82
CA MET A 38 12.64 -0.92 7.37
C MET A 38 12.65 -0.62 8.88
N PRO A 39 13.73 -0.97 9.61
CA PRO A 39 13.84 -0.76 11.05
C PRO A 39 13.59 0.68 11.51
N ALA A 40 13.96 1.68 10.72
CA ALA A 40 13.69 3.09 11.04
C ALA A 40 12.17 3.37 11.16
N MET A 41 11.36 2.82 10.25
CA MET A 41 9.91 2.95 10.29
C MET A 41 9.30 2.15 11.43
N LEU A 42 9.82 0.94 11.70
CA LEU A 42 9.39 0.14 12.86
C LEU A 42 9.61 0.89 14.17
N GLN A 43 10.79 1.53 14.32
CA GLN A 43 11.11 2.38 15.47
C GLN A 43 10.19 3.59 15.56
N TYR A 44 9.88 4.24 14.42
CA TYR A 44 8.97 5.39 14.38
C TYR A 44 7.56 5.03 14.84
N PHE A 45 7.03 3.90 14.38
CA PHE A 45 5.69 3.43 14.78
C PHE A 45 5.68 2.63 16.09
N HIS A 46 6.83 2.49 16.76
CA HIS A 46 6.97 1.70 17.99
C HIS A 46 6.43 0.27 17.85
N THR A 47 6.76 -0.40 16.73
CA THR A 47 6.31 -1.75 16.41
C THR A 47 7.47 -2.65 16.01
N GLU A 48 7.20 -3.95 15.82
CA GLU A 48 8.19 -4.96 15.49
C GLU A 48 7.82 -5.70 14.21
N ALA A 49 8.83 -6.13 13.44
CA ALA A 49 8.61 -6.84 12.18
C ALA A 49 7.82 -8.15 12.36
N CYS A 50 8.02 -8.87 13.46
CA CYS A 50 7.30 -10.10 13.76
C CYS A 50 5.79 -9.89 13.92
N LEU A 51 5.36 -8.73 14.45
CA LEU A 51 3.94 -8.37 14.59
C LEU A 51 3.30 -8.09 13.23
N LEU A 52 4.08 -7.65 12.24
CA LEU A 52 3.62 -7.40 10.88
C LEU A 52 3.70 -8.65 9.98
N ALA A 53 4.43 -9.69 10.38
CA ALA A 53 4.70 -10.87 9.57
C ALA A 53 3.44 -11.65 9.12
N PRO A 54 2.36 -11.75 9.93
CA PRO A 54 1.13 -12.42 9.50
C PRO A 54 0.33 -11.65 8.43
N PHE A 55 0.65 -10.38 8.21
CA PHE A 55 -0.11 -9.49 7.33
C PHE A 55 0.51 -9.43 5.95
N TYR A 56 -0.34 -9.16 4.95
CA TYR A 56 0.08 -8.89 3.59
C TYR A 56 0.26 -7.39 3.38
N GLU A 57 1.16 -7.03 2.48
CA GLU A 57 1.31 -5.64 2.06
C GLU A 57 0.04 -5.11 1.42
N THR A 58 -0.30 -3.87 1.71
CA THR A 58 -1.29 -3.12 0.94
C THR A 58 -0.63 -2.47 -0.25
N GLU A 59 -1.37 -2.13 -1.29
CA GLU A 59 -0.85 -1.39 -2.45
C GLU A 59 -1.45 0.01 -2.50
N THR A 60 -0.60 1.03 -2.38
CA THR A 60 -1.03 2.44 -2.28
C THR A 60 -1.17 3.15 -3.63
N ASN A 61 -0.95 2.44 -4.72
CA ASN A 61 -1.13 2.94 -6.09
C ASN A 61 -2.58 3.30 -6.42
N PHE A 62 -3.55 2.57 -5.84
CA PHE A 62 -4.97 2.85 -5.96
C PHE A 62 -5.69 2.52 -4.66
N LEU A 63 -6.32 3.53 -4.07
CA LEU A 63 -7.14 3.40 -2.87
C LEU A 63 -8.31 4.38 -2.92
N VAL A 64 -9.44 3.96 -2.36
CA VAL A 64 -10.64 4.79 -2.25
C VAL A 64 -10.97 4.93 -0.77
N VAL A 65 -11.08 6.16 -0.31
CA VAL A 65 -11.29 6.49 1.10
C VAL A 65 -12.64 7.19 1.23
N LYS A 66 -13.48 6.67 2.11
CA LYS A 66 -14.71 7.34 2.50
C LYS A 66 -14.36 8.62 3.26
N ASN A 67 -14.97 9.72 2.87
CA ASN A 67 -14.82 10.99 3.56
C ASN A 67 -15.54 10.97 4.91
N GLU A 68 -14.89 10.42 5.93
CA GLU A 68 -15.37 10.38 7.30
C GLU A 68 -14.25 10.67 8.31
N ARG A 69 -14.65 11.03 9.53
CA ARG A 69 -13.71 11.46 10.57
C ARG A 69 -12.71 10.37 10.96
N LEU A 70 -13.15 9.10 11.01
CA LEU A 70 -12.26 7.99 11.34
C LEU A 70 -11.16 7.83 10.29
N MET A 71 -11.53 7.78 9.01
CA MET A 71 -10.56 7.64 7.92
C MET A 71 -9.61 8.83 7.83
N SER A 72 -10.13 10.06 7.92
CA SER A 72 -9.27 11.25 7.89
C SER A 72 -8.32 11.32 9.08
N LYS A 73 -8.83 11.17 10.32
CA LYS A 73 -8.02 11.39 11.54
C LYS A 73 -7.15 10.22 11.96
N ALA A 74 -7.59 8.97 11.72
CA ALA A 74 -6.83 7.80 12.15
C ALA A 74 -5.96 7.24 11.02
N VAL A 75 -6.35 7.39 9.75
CA VAL A 75 -5.60 6.81 8.62
C VAL A 75 -4.82 7.87 7.85
N LEU A 76 -5.49 8.88 7.30
CA LEU A 76 -4.85 9.84 6.39
C LEU A 76 -3.92 10.82 7.12
N ASP A 77 -4.34 11.40 8.26
CA ASP A 77 -3.54 12.36 9.02
C ASP A 77 -2.21 11.72 9.49
N PRO A 78 -2.17 10.50 10.08
CA PRO A 78 -0.90 9.86 10.45
C PRO A 78 -0.05 9.45 9.24
N TRP A 79 -0.69 9.03 8.15
CA TRP A 79 0.02 8.69 6.92
C TRP A 79 0.71 9.91 6.32
N LEU A 80 0.04 11.07 6.30
CA LEU A 80 0.61 12.33 5.91
C LEU A 80 1.71 12.80 6.88
N ALA A 81 1.49 12.69 8.18
CA ALA A 81 2.49 13.04 9.19
C ALA A 81 3.78 12.23 9.03
N CYS A 82 3.66 10.93 8.72
CA CYS A 82 4.79 10.07 8.40
C CYS A 82 5.62 10.59 7.21
N ALA A 83 4.97 11.15 6.19
CA ALA A 83 5.67 11.72 5.03
C ALA A 83 6.59 12.89 5.37
N PHE A 84 6.26 13.64 6.43
CA PHE A 84 7.08 14.74 6.93
C PHE A 84 8.04 14.34 8.06
N ALA A 85 7.94 13.11 8.57
CA ALA A 85 8.78 12.63 9.65
C ALA A 85 10.11 12.04 9.11
N PRO A 86 11.29 12.56 9.50
CA PRO A 86 12.58 12.16 8.94
C PRO A 86 12.96 10.69 9.09
N ARG A 87 12.31 9.95 10.00
CA ARG A 87 12.58 8.52 10.25
C ARG A 87 11.44 7.60 9.87
N CYS A 88 10.31 8.13 9.39
CA CYS A 88 9.18 7.29 9.02
C CYS A 88 9.33 6.80 7.57
N ILE A 89 9.17 7.66 6.57
CA ILE A 89 9.31 7.27 5.17
C ILE A 89 10.77 7.00 4.79
N TYR A 90 11.71 7.78 5.32
CA TYR A 90 13.11 7.68 4.94
C TYR A 90 13.84 6.57 5.72
N PRO A 91 14.37 5.52 5.04
CA PRO A 91 14.99 4.38 5.71
C PRO A 91 16.46 4.61 6.09
N GLY A 92 17.00 5.80 5.84
CA GLY A 92 18.41 6.15 6.09
C GLY A 92 19.22 6.42 4.82
N HIS A 93 20.51 6.73 4.99
CA HIS A 93 21.40 7.15 3.90
C HIS A 93 21.64 6.08 2.82
N ASN A 94 21.45 4.80 3.16
CA ASN A 94 21.53 3.69 2.22
C ASN A 94 20.20 3.43 1.45
N TRP A 95 19.22 4.34 1.50
CA TRP A 95 17.90 4.14 0.87
C TRP A 95 17.95 3.67 -0.59
N ARG A 96 18.96 4.09 -1.37
CA ARG A 96 19.12 3.68 -2.76
C ARG A 96 19.29 2.16 -2.92
N SER A 97 20.04 1.51 -2.03
CA SER A 97 20.20 0.05 -2.06
C SER A 97 18.95 -0.69 -1.60
N LEU A 98 18.00 0.02 -0.99
CA LEU A 98 16.73 -0.52 -0.50
C LEU A 98 15.59 -0.33 -1.49
N VAL A 99 15.84 0.29 -2.66
CA VAL A 99 14.84 0.41 -3.73
C VAL A 99 14.65 -0.94 -4.43
N THR A 100 15.73 -1.68 -4.66
CA THR A 100 15.70 -2.99 -5.32
C THR A 100 15.45 -4.08 -4.29
N CYS A 101 14.31 -4.75 -4.41
CA CYS A 101 13.98 -5.88 -3.56
C CYS A 101 14.69 -7.14 -4.05
N PRO A 102 15.48 -7.83 -3.21
CA PRO A 102 16.17 -9.04 -3.63
C PRO A 102 15.16 -10.16 -3.90
N GLU A 103 15.25 -10.76 -5.07
CA GLU A 103 14.47 -11.95 -5.43
C GLU A 103 14.97 -13.18 -4.67
N GLY A 104 14.08 -14.13 -4.39
CA GLY A 104 14.42 -15.41 -3.74
C GLY A 104 14.83 -15.36 -2.27
N LYS A 105 15.13 -14.18 -1.71
CA LYS A 105 15.42 -14.03 -0.27
C LYS A 105 14.13 -13.99 0.54
N GLN A 106 14.07 -14.72 1.65
CA GLN A 106 13.01 -14.63 2.65
C GLN A 106 13.51 -13.87 3.89
N GLY A 107 12.60 -13.21 4.60
CA GLY A 107 12.92 -12.45 5.82
C GLY A 107 12.23 -11.10 5.89
N TYR A 108 12.58 -10.36 6.94
CA TYR A 108 12.05 -9.02 7.23
C TYR A 108 12.98 -7.93 6.70
N SER A 109 12.41 -6.75 6.42
CA SER A 109 13.15 -5.53 6.08
C SER A 109 14.19 -5.70 4.96
N LEU A 110 13.82 -6.39 3.87
CA LEU A 110 14.74 -6.72 2.77
C LEU A 110 14.92 -5.57 1.77
N CYS A 111 13.91 -4.73 1.64
CA CYS A 111 13.89 -3.48 0.86
C CYS A 111 12.80 -2.58 1.45
N HIS A 112 12.66 -1.35 0.96
CA HIS A 112 11.70 -0.39 1.53
C HIS A 112 10.62 0.00 0.53
N ARG A 113 9.36 -0.14 0.93
CA ARG A 113 8.18 0.31 0.14
C ARG A 113 7.58 1.62 0.67
N PHE A 114 8.36 2.47 1.33
CA PHE A 114 8.05 3.88 1.62
C PHE A 114 6.61 4.14 2.10
N ASP A 115 5.81 4.92 1.35
CA ASP A 115 4.44 5.29 1.71
C ASP A 115 3.51 4.08 1.81
N GLN A 116 3.72 3.06 0.98
CA GLN A 116 2.97 1.81 1.00
C GLN A 116 3.19 1.05 2.31
N ALA A 117 4.45 0.97 2.75
CA ALA A 117 4.82 0.37 4.02
C ALA A 117 4.20 1.15 5.19
N ALA A 118 4.26 2.49 5.15
CA ALA A 118 3.69 3.34 6.20
C ALA A 118 2.18 3.13 6.35
N LEU A 119 1.42 3.13 5.25
CA LEU A 119 -0.01 2.89 5.30
C LEU A 119 -0.32 1.48 5.82
N GLY A 120 0.44 0.48 5.38
CA GLY A 120 0.31 -0.89 5.86
C GLY A 120 0.43 -0.99 7.39
N VAL A 121 1.48 -0.38 7.97
CA VAL A 121 1.68 -0.37 9.43
C VAL A 121 0.51 0.31 10.14
N ILE A 122 0.05 1.46 9.66
CA ILE A 122 -1.10 2.19 10.23
C ILE A 122 -2.36 1.31 10.23
N LEU A 123 -2.66 0.66 9.10
CA LEU A 123 -3.86 -0.15 8.96
C LEU A 123 -3.82 -1.41 9.83
N VAL A 124 -2.67 -2.09 9.91
CA VAL A 124 -2.50 -3.23 10.83
C VAL A 124 -2.68 -2.80 12.27
N THR A 125 -2.09 -1.66 12.66
CA THR A 125 -2.18 -1.13 14.02
C THR A 125 -3.62 -0.79 14.42
N LEU A 126 -4.42 -0.24 13.50
CA LEU A 126 -5.79 0.18 13.79
C LEU A 126 -6.82 -0.94 13.71
N PHE A 127 -6.65 -1.87 12.78
CA PHE A 127 -7.69 -2.80 12.38
C PHE A 127 -7.36 -4.27 12.63
N ASP A 128 -6.23 -4.57 13.28
CA ASP A 128 -5.72 -5.89 13.70
C ASP A 128 -6.59 -7.12 13.30
N LEU A 129 -6.01 -8.04 12.51
CA LEU A 129 -6.65 -9.21 11.89
C LEU A 129 -7.85 -8.93 10.95
N LYS A 130 -8.54 -7.79 11.04
CA LYS A 130 -9.67 -7.42 10.17
C LYS A 130 -9.25 -6.72 8.88
N LEU A 131 -7.94 -6.61 8.62
CA LEU A 131 -7.41 -6.03 7.39
C LEU A 131 -8.01 -6.71 6.14
N SER A 132 -8.32 -8.01 6.21
CA SER A 132 -9.01 -8.75 5.15
C SER A 132 -10.37 -8.17 4.73
N HIS A 133 -11.04 -7.42 5.62
CA HIS A 133 -12.31 -6.76 5.31
C HIS A 133 -12.12 -5.43 4.58
N LEU A 134 -10.97 -4.77 4.78
CA LEU A 134 -10.61 -3.50 4.13
C LEU A 134 -9.89 -3.73 2.79
N VAL A 135 -9.25 -4.89 2.66
CA VAL A 135 -8.39 -5.21 1.54
C VAL A 135 -9.06 -6.19 0.58
N ALA A 136 -9.26 -5.76 -0.67
CA ALA A 136 -9.83 -6.63 -1.69
C ALA A 136 -8.77 -7.61 -2.21
N PRO A 137 -9.08 -8.92 -2.29
CA PRO A 137 -8.19 -9.90 -2.93
C PRO A 137 -8.21 -9.81 -4.47
N ASP A 138 -9.05 -8.95 -5.05
CA ASP A 138 -9.45 -9.08 -6.45
C ASP A 138 -8.48 -8.39 -7.41
N LYS A 139 -7.56 -9.20 -7.98
CA LYS A 139 -6.67 -8.82 -9.09
C LYS A 139 -7.38 -8.88 -10.45
N ASN A 140 -8.63 -9.35 -10.52
CA ASN A 140 -9.37 -9.42 -11.78
C ASN A 140 -10.02 -8.10 -12.20
N THR A 141 -10.04 -7.08 -11.33
CA THR A 141 -10.66 -5.78 -11.61
C THR A 141 -9.69 -4.70 -12.07
N THR A 142 -8.38 -4.86 -11.86
CA THR A 142 -7.34 -3.89 -12.25
C THR A 142 -6.23 -4.52 -13.09
N TYR A 143 -5.56 -3.71 -13.92
CA TYR A 143 -4.25 -4.01 -14.50
C TYR A 143 -3.20 -3.07 -13.91
N TYR A 144 -2.00 -3.61 -13.68
CA TYR A 144 -0.81 -2.84 -13.35
C TYR A 144 -0.09 -2.53 -14.64
N LEU A 145 0.18 -1.25 -14.88
CA LEU A 145 1.15 -0.84 -15.89
C LEU A 145 2.44 -0.45 -15.18
N ALA A 146 3.51 -1.15 -15.55
CA ALA A 146 4.85 -0.85 -15.13
C ALA A 146 5.39 0.36 -15.89
N LYS A 147 6.52 0.88 -15.40
CA LYS A 147 7.30 1.88 -16.11
C LYS A 147 7.65 1.34 -17.50
N ASP A 148 7.43 2.17 -18.52
CA ASP A 148 7.62 1.87 -19.96
C ASP A 148 6.55 1.01 -20.63
N ASP A 149 5.47 0.63 -19.92
CA ASP A 149 4.32 -0.01 -20.57
C ASP A 149 3.61 0.98 -21.50
N LYS A 150 3.43 0.59 -22.77
CA LYS A 150 2.68 1.33 -23.79
C LYS A 150 1.28 0.74 -23.92
N VAL A 151 0.28 1.60 -24.04
CA VAL A 151 -1.08 1.19 -24.38
C VAL A 151 -1.58 2.09 -25.49
N ASP A 152 -2.28 1.52 -26.46
CA ASP A 152 -2.90 2.28 -27.54
C ASP A 152 -4.07 3.10 -26.96
N TYR A 153 -3.84 4.40 -26.77
CA TYR A 153 -4.79 5.29 -26.10
C TYR A 153 -5.99 5.67 -26.98
N PHE A 154 -5.88 5.50 -28.30
CA PHE A 154 -6.91 5.86 -29.27
C PHE A 154 -6.99 4.77 -30.35
N PRO A 155 -8.18 4.31 -30.75
CA PRO A 155 -8.30 3.44 -31.91
C PRO A 155 -7.85 4.21 -33.17
N ASP A 156 -7.04 3.57 -34.02
CA ASP A 156 -6.52 4.12 -35.29
C ASP A 156 -7.60 4.32 -36.38
N THR A 157 -8.88 4.37 -36.01
CA THR A 157 -10.00 4.44 -36.94
C THR A 157 -10.91 5.62 -36.61
N VAL A 158 -10.79 6.67 -37.43
CA VAL A 158 -11.83 7.71 -37.66
C VAL A 158 -12.63 7.28 -38.88
#